data_AF-A0A8B6CH36-F1
#
_entry.id   AF-A0A8B6CH36-F1
#
_cell.length_a   1.000
_cell.length_b   1.000
_cell.length_c   1.000
_cell.angle_alpha   90.00
_cell.angle_beta   90.00
_cell.angle_gamma   90.00
#
_symmetry.space_group_name_H-M   'P 1'
#
loop_
_entity.id
_entity.type
_entity.pdbx_description
1 polymer ?
#
loop_
_entity_poly.entity_id
_entity_poly.type
_entity_poly.pdbx_seq_one_letter_code
_entity_poly.pdbx_strand_id
1 'polypeptide(L)'
;MDLNGVPQPQMNWDSTNLVDTWKKFKQHVGLILDGPLAEKDEKVKITYLLLWVGEKGRDIYNTWQLSEDDAKKLSVHFVKFLTYVQPKQNSLLARCKFRYETQSSDTVEQLSTRLKLIAKDCNFKDTDEMIRDSLIFGTSSPKVKEKLLNEGDTLTLEKAIQIAQAFEYSQGQVEEMKNLEPYTVVHELNLPRHSRYNSASSRKNHKTSDRTRTGSFNQDRVKVEPHRYSSQQGCENCGRRHSKHEECPAKGKKCNSCQKWNHIAQVCGSKQRVDEVVLDTDSDSDQEFFLLIV
;
A
#
# COMPACT_ATOMS: atom_id res chain seq x y z
N MET A 1 -21.62 -42.66 8.69
CA MET A 1 -22.09 -41.80 9.81
C MET A 1 -22.88 -40.69 9.17
N ASP A 2 -24.20 -40.71 9.31
CA ASP A 2 -25.09 -39.78 8.61
C ASP A 2 -25.11 -38.41 9.31
N LEU A 3 -23.96 -37.74 9.28
CA LEU A 3 -23.83 -36.31 9.50
C LEU A 3 -24.04 -35.65 8.13
N ASN A 4 -25.25 -35.73 7.59
CA ASN A 4 -25.56 -35.29 6.22
C ASN A 4 -25.11 -33.83 6.01
N GLY A 5 -24.00 -33.66 5.28
CA GLY A 5 -23.46 -32.36 4.87
C GLY A 5 -22.56 -31.63 5.88
N VAL A 6 -22.37 -32.14 7.10
CA VAL A 6 -21.47 -31.50 8.09
C VAL A 6 -20.05 -32.06 7.94
N PRO A 7 -19.03 -31.24 7.60
CA PRO A 7 -17.66 -31.72 7.49
C PRO A 7 -17.17 -32.27 8.83
N GLN A 8 -16.55 -33.44 8.81
CA GLN A 8 -16.05 -34.07 10.03
C GLN A 8 -14.80 -33.33 10.53
N PRO A 9 -14.67 -33.08 11.84
CA PRO A 9 -13.47 -32.49 12.40
C PRO A 9 -12.31 -33.46 12.19
N GLN A 10 -11.17 -32.93 11.76
CA GLN A 10 -9.92 -33.68 11.67
C GLN A 10 -8.78 -32.83 12.20
N MET A 11 -7.98 -33.41 13.10
CA MET A 11 -6.80 -32.75 13.63
C MET A 11 -5.62 -32.90 12.65
N ASN A 12 -5.06 -31.77 12.22
CA ASN A 12 -3.83 -31.76 11.44
C ASN A 12 -2.60 -31.62 12.37
N TRP A 13 -1.92 -32.74 12.61
CA TRP A 13 -0.74 -32.81 13.47
C TRP A 13 0.56 -32.30 12.83
N ASP A 14 0.56 -32.11 11.51
CA ASP A 14 1.74 -31.67 10.74
C ASP A 14 1.76 -30.15 10.52
N SER A 15 0.83 -29.43 11.16
CA SER A 15 0.75 -27.97 11.08
C SER A 15 1.93 -27.26 11.76
N THR A 16 2.40 -26.19 11.14
CA THR A 16 3.46 -25.31 11.68
C THR A 16 3.01 -24.54 12.93
N ASN A 17 1.70 -24.29 13.08
CA ASN A 17 1.11 -23.74 14.31
C ASN A 17 0.13 -24.76 14.88
N LEU A 18 0.68 -25.76 15.58
CA LEU A 18 -0.11 -26.86 16.15
C LEU A 18 -1.15 -26.37 17.17
N VAL A 19 -0.85 -25.28 17.89
CA VAL A 19 -1.70 -24.73 18.95
C VAL A 19 -2.95 -24.07 18.37
N ASP A 20 -2.79 -23.23 17.33
CA ASP A 20 -3.92 -22.65 16.62
C ASP A 20 -4.76 -23.74 15.92
N THR A 21 -4.10 -24.73 15.32
CA THR A 21 -4.78 -25.86 14.69
C THR A 21 -5.61 -26.65 15.71
N TRP A 22 -5.06 -26.87 16.91
CA TRP A 22 -5.79 -27.49 18.01
C TRP A 22 -6.97 -26.65 18.49
N LYS A 23 -6.82 -25.31 18.62
CA LYS A 23 -7.92 -24.41 19.00
C LYS A 23 -9.07 -24.48 18.01
N LYS A 24 -8.77 -24.41 16.71
CA LYS A 24 -9.75 -24.53 15.61
C LYS A 24 -10.42 -25.90 15.61
N PHE A 25 -9.64 -26.97 15.76
CA PHE A 25 -10.16 -28.34 15.88
C PHE A 25 -11.11 -28.47 17.08
N LYS A 26 -10.69 -28.03 18.28
CA LYS A 26 -11.51 -28.05 19.49
C LYS A 26 -12.82 -27.27 19.31
N GLN A 27 -12.77 -26.10 18.68
CA GLN A 27 -13.96 -25.31 18.40
C GLN A 27 -14.92 -26.07 17.48
N HIS A 28 -14.43 -26.65 16.39
CA HIS A 28 -15.24 -27.42 15.46
C HIS A 28 -15.86 -28.67 16.12
N VAL A 29 -15.06 -29.41 16.91
CA VAL A 29 -15.54 -30.54 17.70
C VAL A 29 -16.64 -30.09 18.67
N GLY A 30 -16.43 -28.98 19.39
CA GLY A 30 -17.44 -28.41 20.30
C GLY A 30 -18.77 -28.14 19.61
N LEU A 31 -18.75 -27.47 18.44
CA LEU A 31 -19.96 -27.20 17.67
C LEU A 31 -20.72 -28.48 17.26
N ILE A 32 -20.02 -29.57 16.97
CA ILE A 32 -20.67 -30.84 16.62
C ILE A 32 -21.20 -31.57 17.86
N LEU A 33 -20.44 -31.57 18.96
CA LEU A 33 -20.82 -32.22 20.22
C LEU A 33 -21.95 -31.51 20.95
N ASP A 34 -22.09 -30.20 20.74
CA ASP A 34 -23.16 -29.36 21.31
C ASP A 34 -24.36 -29.22 20.36
N GLY A 35 -24.21 -29.55 19.08
CA GLY A 35 -25.27 -29.53 18.08
C GLY A 35 -25.76 -30.95 17.72
N PRO A 36 -25.37 -31.50 16.55
CA PRO A 36 -25.84 -32.81 16.07
C PRO A 36 -25.68 -33.99 17.03
N LEU A 37 -24.71 -33.94 17.94
CA LEU A 37 -24.43 -35.02 18.89
C LEU A 37 -24.71 -34.63 20.35
N ALA A 38 -25.46 -33.55 20.59
CA ALA A 38 -25.77 -33.05 21.94
C ALA A 38 -26.35 -34.14 22.86
N GLU A 39 -27.29 -34.92 22.33
CA GLU A 39 -28.02 -35.98 23.05
C GLU A 39 -27.22 -37.25 23.31
N LYS A 40 -26.01 -37.38 22.75
CA LYS A 40 -25.19 -38.60 22.91
C LYS A 40 -24.53 -38.63 24.29
N ASP A 41 -24.37 -39.84 24.82
CA ASP A 41 -23.64 -40.07 26.06
C ASP A 41 -22.19 -39.56 25.97
N GLU A 42 -21.65 -39.12 27.10
CA GLU A 42 -20.29 -38.57 27.17
C GLU A 42 -19.23 -39.57 26.70
N LYS A 43 -19.41 -40.86 26.98
CA LYS A 43 -18.55 -41.94 26.46
C LYS A 43 -18.53 -41.98 24.92
N VAL A 44 -19.70 -41.80 24.30
CA VAL A 44 -19.82 -41.77 22.83
C VAL A 44 -19.16 -40.51 22.27
N LYS A 45 -19.31 -39.35 22.93
CA LYS A 45 -18.61 -38.10 22.58
C LYS A 45 -17.09 -38.26 22.64
N ILE A 46 -16.57 -38.98 23.63
CA ILE A 46 -15.13 -39.30 23.75
C ILE A 46 -14.67 -40.20 22.61
N THR A 47 -15.43 -41.23 22.27
CA THR A 47 -15.11 -42.08 21.11
C THR A 47 -15.04 -41.27 19.82
N TYR A 48 -15.98 -40.35 19.59
CA TYR A 48 -15.93 -39.44 18.44
C TYR A 48 -14.69 -38.54 18.45
N LEU A 49 -14.34 -37.96 19.60
CA LEU A 49 -13.12 -37.18 19.75
C LEU A 49 -11.88 -38.00 19.35
N LEU A 50 -11.75 -39.25 19.82
CA LEU A 50 -10.62 -40.13 19.51
C LEU A 50 -10.59 -40.60 18.04
N LEU A 51 -11.74 -40.64 17.37
CA LEU A 51 -11.79 -40.87 15.93
C LEU A 51 -11.28 -39.65 15.15
N TRP A 52 -11.76 -38.46 15.51
CA TRP A 52 -11.45 -37.18 14.84
C TRP A 52 -10.02 -36.68 15.11
N VAL A 53 -9.43 -37.05 16.24
CA VAL A 53 -8.04 -36.69 16.56
C VAL A 53 -7.02 -37.42 15.69
N GLY A 54 -7.42 -38.49 15.00
CA GLY A 54 -6.55 -39.27 14.10
C GLY A 54 -5.57 -40.19 14.83
N GLU A 55 -4.73 -40.87 14.06
CA GLU A 55 -3.79 -41.90 14.54
C GLU A 55 -2.78 -41.35 15.55
N LYS A 56 -2.05 -40.29 15.19
CA LYS A 56 -1.09 -39.61 16.09
C LYS A 56 -1.73 -39.18 17.41
N GLY A 57 -2.97 -38.69 17.39
CA GLY A 57 -3.67 -38.30 18.60
C GLY A 57 -4.09 -39.51 19.46
N ARG A 58 -4.41 -40.65 18.85
CA ARG A 58 -4.65 -41.90 19.57
C ARG A 58 -3.37 -42.48 20.17
N ASP A 59 -2.24 -42.36 19.48
CA ASP A 59 -0.94 -42.76 20.05
C ASP A 59 -0.63 -41.94 21.30
N ILE A 60 -0.84 -40.63 21.25
CA ILE A 60 -0.70 -39.75 22.42
C ILE A 60 -1.66 -40.18 23.53
N TYR A 61 -2.92 -40.44 23.21
CA TYR A 61 -3.92 -40.92 24.17
C TYR A 61 -3.47 -42.23 24.86
N ASN A 62 -2.91 -43.18 24.10
CA ASN A 62 -2.44 -44.47 24.62
C ASN A 62 -1.25 -44.34 25.59
N THR A 63 -0.56 -43.19 25.62
CA THR A 63 0.50 -42.93 26.61
C THR A 63 -0.04 -42.46 27.97
N TRP A 64 -1.33 -42.12 28.06
CA TRP A 64 -1.89 -41.52 29.26
C TRP A 64 -2.28 -42.58 30.29
N GLN A 65 -2.00 -42.29 31.56
CA GLN A 65 -2.58 -43.00 32.69
C GLN A 65 -3.71 -42.12 33.25
N LEU A 66 -4.95 -42.53 32.98
CA LEU A 66 -6.16 -41.86 33.45
C LEU A 66 -6.86 -42.75 34.49
N SER A 67 -7.42 -42.12 35.52
CA SER A 67 -8.33 -42.80 36.44
C SER A 67 -9.63 -43.19 35.72
N GLU A 68 -10.37 -44.18 36.22
CA GLU A 68 -11.66 -44.57 35.63
C GLU A 68 -12.68 -43.42 35.58
N ASP A 69 -12.61 -42.51 36.54
CA ASP A 69 -13.50 -41.35 36.62
C ASP A 69 -13.09 -40.24 35.65
N ASP A 70 -11.79 -40.05 35.42
CA ASP A 70 -11.28 -39.05 34.49
C ASP A 70 -11.37 -39.51 33.04
N ALA A 71 -11.25 -40.82 32.79
CA ALA A 71 -11.43 -41.39 31.46
C ALA A 71 -12.84 -41.17 30.90
N LYS A 72 -13.84 -41.00 31.77
CA LYS A 72 -15.25 -40.74 31.40
C LYS A 72 -15.55 -39.27 31.14
N LYS A 73 -14.66 -38.34 31.50
CA LYS A 73 -14.89 -36.90 31.37
C LYS A 73 -14.28 -36.37 30.07
N LEU A 74 -15.12 -35.84 29.20
CA LEU A 74 -14.69 -35.27 27.92
C LEU A 74 -13.73 -34.09 28.11
N SER A 75 -13.98 -33.28 29.14
CA SER A 75 -13.17 -32.11 29.47
C SER A 75 -11.71 -32.47 29.78
N VAL A 76 -11.46 -33.60 30.45
CA VAL A 76 -10.11 -34.05 30.81
C VAL A 76 -9.28 -34.36 29.57
N HIS A 77 -9.89 -35.02 28.57
CA HIS A 77 -9.22 -35.32 27.30
C HIS A 77 -8.79 -34.05 26.57
N PHE A 78 -9.67 -33.03 26.51
CA PHE A 78 -9.30 -31.74 25.92
C PHE A 78 -8.17 -31.04 26.66
N VAL A 79 -8.16 -31.09 28.00
CA VAL A 79 -7.09 -30.50 28.80
C VAL A 79 -5.77 -31.22 28.56
N LYS A 80 -5.75 -32.56 28.58
CA LYS A 80 -4.53 -33.35 28.34
C LYS A 80 -3.93 -33.12 26.96
N PHE A 81 -4.77 -33.11 25.91
CA PHE A 81 -4.30 -32.77 24.57
C PHE A 81 -3.79 -31.33 24.48
N LEU A 82 -4.48 -30.37 25.13
CA LEU A 82 -4.00 -28.99 25.18
C LEU A 82 -2.63 -28.90 25.87
N THR A 83 -2.42 -29.59 26.99
CA THR A 83 -1.13 -29.66 27.68
C THR A 83 -0.02 -30.24 26.80
N TYR A 84 -0.34 -31.21 25.93
CA TYR A 84 0.63 -31.75 24.98
C TYR A 84 1.00 -30.74 23.88
N VAL A 85 0.02 -29.96 23.40
CA VAL A 85 0.18 -29.04 22.28
C VAL A 85 0.77 -27.69 22.72
N GLN A 86 0.44 -27.21 23.92
CA GLN A 86 0.78 -25.89 24.43
C GLN A 86 2.28 -25.57 24.46
N PRO A 87 3.20 -26.48 24.86
CA PRO A 87 4.64 -26.23 24.82
C PRO A 87 5.19 -25.93 23.41
N LYS A 88 4.45 -26.32 22.37
CA LYS A 88 4.81 -26.08 20.97
C LYS A 88 4.33 -24.70 20.48
N GLN A 89 3.75 -23.88 21.36
CA GLN A 89 3.40 -22.50 21.05
C GLN A 89 4.65 -21.62 21.09
N ASN A 90 5.05 -21.11 19.94
CA ASN A 90 6.09 -20.09 19.87
C ASN A 90 5.45 -18.69 19.78
N SER A 91 5.33 -18.02 20.93
CA SER A 91 4.77 -16.67 21.01
C SER A 91 5.63 -15.64 20.29
N LEU A 92 6.96 -15.82 20.23
CA LEU A 92 7.85 -14.95 19.47
C LEU A 92 7.60 -15.08 17.97
N LEU A 93 7.41 -16.30 17.46
CA LEU A 93 7.04 -16.50 16.06
C LEU A 93 5.69 -15.85 15.73
N ALA A 94 4.71 -15.94 16.63
CA ALA A 94 3.44 -15.23 16.47
C ALA A 94 3.64 -13.71 16.41
N ARG A 95 4.50 -13.15 17.28
CA ARG A 95 4.87 -11.72 17.25
C ARG A 95 5.60 -11.32 15.96
N CYS A 96 6.46 -12.18 15.43
CA CYS A 96 7.10 -11.94 14.14
C CYS A 96 6.04 -11.87 13.03
N LYS A 97 5.15 -12.88 12.93
CA LYS A 97 4.05 -12.88 11.96
C LYS A 97 3.18 -11.63 12.10
N PHE A 98 2.83 -11.26 13.33
CA PHE A 98 2.04 -10.07 13.64
C PHE A 98 2.67 -8.77 13.11
N ARG A 99 4.00 -8.63 13.21
CA ARG A 99 4.72 -7.42 12.74
C ARG A 99 4.81 -7.32 11.22
N TYR A 100 4.81 -8.45 10.52
CA TYR A 100 4.85 -8.50 9.05
C TYR A 100 3.46 -8.54 8.41
N GLU A 101 2.39 -8.61 9.22
CA GLU A 101 1.04 -8.64 8.70
C GLU A 101 0.63 -7.26 8.18
N THR A 102 0.42 -7.16 6.87
CA THR A 102 0.01 -5.92 6.20
C THR A 102 -1.20 -6.13 5.30
N GLN A 103 -1.84 -5.03 4.94
CA GLN A 103 -2.90 -4.99 3.95
C GLN A 103 -2.30 -5.35 2.60
N SER A 104 -2.88 -6.34 1.93
CA SER A 104 -2.51 -6.73 0.58
C SER A 104 -3.55 -6.18 -0.39
N SER A 105 -4.41 -7.02 -0.94
CA SER A 105 -5.61 -6.66 -1.71
C SER A 105 -6.88 -6.72 -0.88
N ASP A 106 -6.75 -6.90 0.43
CA ASP A 106 -7.86 -7.08 1.36
C ASP A 106 -8.32 -5.74 1.95
N THR A 107 -9.54 -5.73 2.48
CA THR A 107 -10.13 -4.57 3.15
C THR A 107 -9.46 -4.33 4.50
N VAL A 108 -9.58 -3.11 5.03
CA VAL A 108 -9.04 -2.81 6.37
C VAL A 108 -9.72 -3.67 7.45
N GLU A 109 -11.00 -4.01 7.28
CA GLU A 109 -11.72 -4.90 8.20
C GLU A 109 -11.10 -6.29 8.24
N GLN A 110 -10.75 -6.84 7.08
CA GLN A 110 -10.09 -8.15 6.97
C GLN A 110 -8.71 -8.13 7.62
N LEU A 111 -7.90 -7.09 7.38
CA LEU A 111 -6.62 -6.89 8.07
C LEU A 111 -6.82 -6.85 9.59
N SER A 112 -7.78 -6.05 10.08
CA SER A 112 -8.04 -5.91 11.53
C SER A 112 -8.42 -7.25 12.16
N THR A 113 -9.17 -8.08 11.44
CA THR A 113 -9.57 -9.41 11.88
C THR A 113 -8.37 -10.35 11.95
N ARG A 114 -7.50 -10.35 10.93
CA ARG A 114 -6.26 -11.13 10.93
C ARG A 114 -5.34 -10.73 12.07
N LEU A 115 -5.12 -9.43 12.28
CA LEU A 115 -4.34 -8.91 13.41
C LEU A 115 -4.91 -9.35 14.75
N LYS A 116 -6.24 -9.24 14.96
CA LYS A 116 -6.92 -9.72 16.18
C LYS A 116 -6.74 -11.22 16.42
N LEU A 117 -6.70 -12.03 15.35
CA LEU A 117 -6.47 -13.47 15.47
C LEU A 117 -5.03 -13.79 15.89
N ILE A 118 -4.04 -13.18 15.22
CA ILE A 118 -2.62 -13.43 15.51
C ILE A 118 -2.26 -12.90 16.91
N ALA A 119 -2.82 -11.77 17.33
CA ALA A 119 -2.54 -11.16 18.62
C ALA A 119 -2.88 -12.08 19.82
N LYS A 120 -3.90 -12.95 19.68
CA LYS A 120 -4.26 -13.96 20.70
C LYS A 120 -3.14 -14.96 20.99
N ASP A 121 -2.24 -15.18 20.04
CA ASP A 121 -1.10 -16.10 20.18
C ASP A 121 0.20 -15.40 20.59
N CYS A 122 0.22 -14.06 20.60
CA CYS A 122 1.41 -13.25 20.85
C CYS A 122 1.69 -13.00 22.34
N ASN A 123 0.71 -13.25 23.22
CA ASN A 123 0.78 -12.96 24.65
C ASN A 123 1.26 -11.53 24.94
N PHE A 124 0.60 -10.54 24.31
CA PHE A 124 0.84 -9.13 24.56
C PHE A 124 0.23 -8.70 25.90
N LYS A 125 0.83 -7.71 26.55
CA LYS A 125 0.24 -7.08 27.75
C LYS A 125 -0.99 -6.27 27.33
N ASP A 126 -0.78 -5.34 26.40
CA ASP A 126 -1.81 -4.45 25.86
C ASP A 126 -2.11 -4.83 24.42
N THR A 127 -3.03 -5.78 24.25
CA THR A 127 -3.37 -6.35 22.94
C THR A 127 -3.92 -5.29 21.99
N ASP A 128 -4.78 -4.40 22.49
CA ASP A 128 -5.43 -3.38 21.67
C ASP A 128 -4.45 -2.31 21.17
N GLU A 129 -3.48 -1.92 22.00
CA GLU A 129 -2.42 -1.00 21.60
C GLU A 129 -1.55 -1.61 20.50
N MET A 130 -1.14 -2.87 20.67
CA MET A 130 -0.34 -3.56 19.64
C MET A 130 -1.09 -3.68 18.32
N ILE A 131 -2.40 -3.97 18.34
CA ILE A 131 -3.22 -4.04 17.12
C ILE A 131 -3.38 -2.66 16.50
N ARG A 132 -3.62 -1.61 17.29
CA ARG A 132 -3.71 -0.24 16.81
C ARG A 132 -2.43 0.17 16.09
N ASP A 133 -1.28 -0.07 16.72
CA ASP A 133 0.01 0.33 16.18
C ASP A 133 0.31 -0.46 14.89
N SER A 134 0.08 -1.77 14.89
CA SER A 134 0.20 -2.60 13.67
C SER A 134 -0.79 -2.21 12.58
N LEU A 135 -2.00 -1.71 12.91
CA LEU A 135 -2.95 -1.21 11.92
C LEU A 135 -2.40 0.03 11.21
N ILE A 136 -1.76 0.94 11.96
CA ILE A 136 -1.10 2.14 11.40
C ILE A 136 0.03 1.73 10.44
N PHE A 137 0.88 0.78 10.82
CA PHE A 137 1.95 0.30 9.96
C PHE A 137 1.44 -0.49 8.75
N GLY A 138 0.46 -1.38 8.99
CA GLY A 138 -0.02 -2.38 8.04
C GLY A 138 -1.01 -1.86 7.00
N THR A 139 -1.64 -0.69 7.19
CA THR A 139 -2.54 -0.13 6.19
C THR A 139 -1.79 0.29 4.91
N SER A 140 -2.37 0.07 3.73
CA SER A 140 -1.72 0.42 2.45
C SER A 140 -1.84 1.91 2.10
N SER A 141 -2.92 2.57 2.52
CA SER A 141 -3.19 3.97 2.16
C SER A 141 -2.40 4.96 3.02
N PRO A 142 -1.52 5.81 2.43
CA PRO A 142 -0.76 6.81 3.20
C PRO A 142 -1.68 7.86 3.84
N LYS A 143 -2.82 8.17 3.21
CA LYS A 143 -3.81 9.10 3.75
C LYS A 143 -4.50 8.57 5.00
N VAL A 144 -4.72 7.24 5.07
CA VAL A 144 -5.23 6.62 6.30
C VAL A 144 -4.19 6.73 7.40
N LYS A 145 -2.92 6.41 7.10
CA LYS A 145 -1.82 6.57 8.08
C LYS A 145 -1.75 8.00 8.62
N GLU A 146 -1.78 9.00 7.75
CA GLU A 146 -1.76 10.41 8.14
C GLU A 146 -2.93 10.76 9.07
N LYS A 147 -4.16 10.36 8.72
CA LYS A 147 -5.33 10.60 9.56
C LYS A 147 -5.23 9.93 10.93
N LEU A 148 -4.75 8.69 10.98
CA LEU A 148 -4.57 7.97 12.24
C LEU A 148 -3.52 8.64 13.13
N LEU A 149 -2.40 9.07 12.54
CA LEU A 149 -1.33 9.76 13.29
C LEU A 149 -1.78 11.13 13.82
N ASN A 150 -2.68 11.82 13.13
CA ASN A 150 -3.21 13.12 13.56
C ASN A 150 -4.10 13.04 14.82
N GLU A 151 -4.66 11.87 15.15
CA GLU A 151 -5.45 11.66 16.38
C GLU A 151 -4.57 11.62 17.66
N GLY A 152 -3.26 11.40 17.50
CA GLY A 152 -2.28 11.36 18.59
C GLY A 152 -2.62 10.34 19.68
N ASP A 153 -2.32 10.69 20.93
CA ASP A 153 -2.45 9.79 22.09
C ASP A 153 -3.90 9.41 22.42
N THR A 154 -4.89 10.09 21.85
CA THR A 154 -6.32 9.80 22.08
C THR A 154 -6.87 8.69 21.18
N LEU A 155 -6.02 8.15 20.30
CA LEU A 155 -6.38 7.10 19.35
C LEU A 155 -6.54 5.76 20.06
N THR A 156 -7.77 5.23 20.02
CA THR A 156 -8.09 3.86 20.44
C THR A 156 -8.13 2.92 19.24
N LEU A 157 -8.00 1.61 19.48
CA LEU A 157 -8.16 0.60 18.42
C LEU A 157 -9.49 0.75 17.68
N GLU A 158 -10.58 0.96 18.41
CA GLU A 158 -11.91 1.09 17.85
C GLU A 158 -12.03 2.32 16.94
N LYS A 159 -11.53 3.48 17.39
CA LYS A 159 -11.47 4.69 16.57
C LYS A 159 -10.59 4.49 15.33
N ALA A 160 -9.44 3.81 15.48
CA ALA A 160 -8.54 3.57 14.36
C ALA A 160 -9.21 2.74 13.26
N ILE A 161 -9.94 1.68 13.63
CA ILE A 161 -10.71 0.87 12.69
C ILE A 161 -11.79 1.72 12.01
N GLN A 162 -12.55 2.51 12.78
CA GLN A 162 -13.61 3.36 12.23
C GLN A 162 -13.07 4.40 11.23
N ILE A 163 -11.98 5.09 11.55
CA ILE A 163 -11.36 6.09 10.67
C ILE A 163 -10.89 5.43 9.36
N ALA A 164 -10.23 4.29 9.47
CA ALA A 164 -9.69 3.59 8.32
C ALA A 164 -10.79 3.03 7.41
N GLN A 165 -11.84 2.43 7.98
CA GLN A 165 -13.02 1.96 7.24
C GLN A 165 -13.76 3.12 6.57
N ALA A 166 -14.05 4.21 7.30
CA ALA A 166 -14.74 5.37 6.75
C ALA A 166 -13.99 5.97 5.55
N PHE A 167 -12.65 5.97 5.61
CA PHE A 167 -11.82 6.43 4.51
C PHE A 167 -11.88 5.47 3.30
N GLU A 168 -11.82 4.16 3.52
CA GLU A 168 -11.94 3.14 2.47
C GLU A 168 -13.29 3.22 1.76
N TYR A 169 -14.40 3.29 2.50
CA TYR A 169 -15.74 3.49 1.94
C TYR A 169 -15.87 4.81 1.17
N SER A 170 -15.26 5.89 1.66
CA SER A 170 -15.29 7.19 0.98
C SER A 170 -14.48 7.17 -0.31
N GLN A 171 -13.34 6.47 -0.34
CA GLN A 171 -12.57 6.30 -1.58
C GLN A 171 -13.35 5.54 -2.63
N GLY A 172 -13.97 4.41 -2.27
CA GLY A 172 -14.80 3.63 -3.19
C GLY A 172 -15.92 4.47 -3.80
N GLN A 173 -16.65 5.24 -2.98
CA GLN A 173 -17.71 6.13 -3.46
C GLN A 173 -17.19 7.26 -4.38
N VAL A 174 -16.02 7.83 -4.08
CA VAL A 174 -15.39 8.85 -4.94
C VAL A 174 -14.95 8.26 -6.27
N GLU A 175 -14.48 7.02 -6.32
CA GLU A 175 -14.17 6.34 -7.57
C GLU A 175 -15.43 6.03 -8.39
N GLU A 176 -16.50 5.56 -7.75
CA GLU A 176 -17.80 5.40 -8.42
C GLU A 176 -18.33 6.72 -8.97
N MET A 177 -18.23 7.83 -8.23
CA MET A 177 -18.64 9.15 -8.70
C MET A 177 -17.86 9.62 -9.94
N LYS A 178 -16.55 9.34 -10.02
CA LYS A 178 -15.76 9.67 -11.22
C LYS A 178 -16.24 8.89 -12.45
N ASN A 179 -16.67 7.65 -12.25
CA ASN A 179 -17.17 6.81 -13.34
C ASN A 179 -18.58 7.22 -13.81
N LEU A 180 -19.28 8.05 -13.02
CA LEU A 180 -20.58 8.63 -13.36
C LEU A 180 -20.47 10.00 -14.05
N GLU A 181 -19.28 10.61 -14.12
CA GLU A 181 -19.11 11.83 -14.91
C GLU A 181 -19.35 11.51 -16.40
N PRO A 182 -20.34 12.13 -17.05
CA PRO A 182 -20.53 11.94 -18.47
C PRO A 182 -19.26 12.42 -19.18
N TYR A 183 -18.77 11.60 -20.12
CA TYR A 183 -17.67 11.92 -21.01
C TYR A 183 -18.00 13.22 -21.77
N THR A 184 -17.71 14.39 -21.19
CA THR A 184 -17.80 15.63 -21.93
C THR A 184 -16.62 15.62 -22.87
N VAL A 185 -16.87 15.16 -24.10
CA VAL A 185 -16.02 15.41 -25.25
C VAL A 185 -15.92 16.94 -25.34
N VAL A 186 -14.81 17.49 -24.85
CA VAL A 186 -14.45 18.89 -25.07
C VAL A 186 -14.07 18.98 -26.54
N HIS A 187 -15.07 19.07 -27.42
CA HIS A 187 -14.83 19.44 -28.81
C HIS A 187 -14.44 20.91 -28.80
N GLU A 188 -13.13 21.19 -28.82
CA GLU A 188 -12.61 22.51 -29.17
C GLU A 188 -13.09 22.85 -30.60
N LEU A 189 -14.21 23.56 -30.70
CA LEU A 189 -14.65 24.17 -31.94
C LEU A 189 -13.72 25.36 -32.22
N ASN A 190 -12.75 25.13 -33.07
CA ASN A 190 -11.92 26.16 -33.71
C ASN A 190 -12.84 27.04 -34.59
N LEU A 191 -13.40 28.10 -34.01
CA LEU A 191 -14.10 29.14 -34.76
C LEU A 191 -13.06 30.13 -35.32
N PRO A 192 -12.98 30.35 -36.64
CA PRO A 192 -12.06 31.32 -37.21
C PRO A 192 -12.51 32.73 -36.83
N ARG A 193 -11.70 33.46 -36.05
CA ARG A 193 -11.94 34.88 -35.79
C ARG A 193 -11.77 35.66 -37.10
N HIS A 194 -12.92 36.07 -37.66
CA HIS A 194 -13.04 37.02 -38.75
C HIS A 194 -12.25 38.30 -38.45
N SER A 195 -11.31 38.61 -39.36
CA SER A 195 -10.72 39.92 -39.53
C SER A 195 -11.83 40.96 -39.73
N ARG A 196 -11.92 41.95 -38.84
CA ARG A 196 -12.62 43.21 -39.12
C ARG A 196 -11.59 44.29 -39.36
N TYR A 197 -11.57 44.74 -40.61
CA TYR A 197 -10.97 45.97 -41.05
C TYR A 197 -11.82 47.18 -40.62
N ASN A 198 -11.16 48.35 -40.61
CA ASN A 198 -11.69 49.71 -40.53
C ASN A 198 -12.16 50.20 -39.14
N SER A 199 -11.86 51.42 -38.67
CA SER A 199 -11.37 52.61 -39.37
C SER A 199 -11.05 53.74 -38.39
N ALA A 200 -10.12 54.59 -38.82
CA ALA A 200 -10.11 56.06 -38.67
C ALA A 200 -9.99 56.74 -37.29
N SER A 201 -8.94 57.58 -37.25
CA SER A 201 -8.96 58.96 -36.72
C SER A 201 -9.11 59.17 -35.22
N SER A 202 -8.03 59.62 -34.56
CA SER A 202 -8.06 60.95 -33.94
C SER A 202 -6.66 61.39 -33.51
N ARG A 203 -6.25 62.53 -34.07
CA ARG A 203 -5.16 63.37 -33.59
C ARG A 203 -5.48 63.84 -32.17
N LYS A 204 -4.50 63.92 -31.27
CA LYS A 204 -4.40 65.02 -30.31
C LYS A 204 -2.95 65.22 -29.82
N ASN A 205 -2.50 66.45 -30.04
CA ASN A 205 -1.28 67.09 -29.59
C ASN A 205 -1.25 67.29 -28.07
N HIS A 206 -0.03 67.45 -27.52
CA HIS A 206 0.55 68.66 -26.88
C HIS A 206 1.39 68.33 -25.64
N LYS A 207 2.70 68.60 -25.67
CA LYS A 207 3.44 69.73 -25.01
C LYS A 207 4.11 69.28 -23.71
N THR A 208 5.29 69.73 -23.26
CA THR A 208 6.18 70.86 -23.61
C THR A 208 7.54 70.72 -22.88
N SER A 209 8.61 71.26 -23.50
CA SER A 209 9.75 72.07 -22.96
C SER A 209 10.56 71.58 -21.73
N ASP A 210 11.87 71.81 -21.57
CA ASP A 210 12.78 72.83 -22.12
C ASP A 210 14.28 72.48 -21.85
N ARG A 211 15.17 72.94 -22.77
CA ARG A 211 16.60 73.38 -22.67
C ARG A 211 17.64 72.53 -21.90
N THR A 212 18.86 72.29 -22.41
CA THR A 212 19.88 73.26 -22.89
C THR A 212 20.86 72.71 -23.95
N ARG A 213 21.40 73.64 -24.77
CA ARG A 213 22.38 73.52 -25.88
C ARG A 213 23.84 73.38 -25.40
N THR A 214 24.68 72.66 -26.16
CA THR A 214 25.93 73.17 -26.82
C THR A 214 26.57 72.12 -27.74
N GLY A 215 27.00 72.53 -28.95
CA GLY A 215 28.13 71.93 -29.70
C GLY A 215 27.83 70.96 -30.85
N SER A 216 28.08 71.39 -32.09
CA SER A 216 27.93 70.70 -33.40
C SER A 216 29.33 70.16 -33.86
N PHE A 217 29.59 69.12 -34.65
CA PHE A 217 29.03 68.64 -35.93
C PHE A 217 29.45 67.17 -36.26
N ASN A 218 28.59 66.45 -37.01
CA ASN A 218 28.75 65.30 -37.96
C ASN A 218 29.66 64.11 -37.56
N GLN A 219 29.27 62.83 -37.68
CA GLN A 219 28.61 62.14 -38.79
C GLN A 219 28.24 60.71 -38.33
N ASP A 220 27.28 60.08 -39.03
CA ASP A 220 26.98 58.65 -39.08
C ASP A 220 26.22 57.93 -37.95
N ARG A 221 25.07 57.38 -38.38
CA ARG A 221 24.44 56.09 -38.02
C ARG A 221 24.89 55.43 -36.70
N VAL A 222 23.96 55.27 -35.76
CA VAL A 222 23.57 53.97 -35.14
C VAL A 222 22.26 54.17 -34.35
N LYS A 223 21.24 53.33 -34.64
CA LYS A 223 20.10 53.08 -33.75
C LYS A 223 20.60 52.17 -32.62
N VAL A 224 20.63 52.68 -31.39
CA VAL A 224 20.81 51.86 -30.19
C VAL A 224 19.43 51.42 -29.69
N GLU A 225 19.30 50.12 -29.48
CA GLU A 225 18.11 49.41 -29.00
C GLU A 225 17.69 49.80 -27.58
N PRO A 226 16.43 49.54 -27.19
CA PRO A 226 16.10 49.22 -25.81
C PRO A 226 16.52 47.77 -25.52
N HIS A 227 17.58 47.63 -24.73
CA HIS A 227 17.95 46.36 -24.11
C HIS A 227 16.85 45.88 -23.14
N ARG A 228 16.58 44.56 -23.16
CA ARG A 228 16.66 43.61 -22.04
C ARG A 228 15.51 42.60 -22.05
N TYR A 229 15.76 41.43 -22.65
CA TYR A 229 15.35 40.18 -22.02
C TYR A 229 16.55 39.23 -21.96
N SER A 230 16.72 38.66 -20.78
CA SER A 230 17.92 38.00 -20.26
C SER A 230 18.28 36.70 -20.98
N SER A 231 19.59 36.49 -21.11
CA SER A 231 20.31 35.50 -21.91
C SER A 231 20.72 34.25 -21.10
N GLN A 232 19.76 33.46 -20.60
CA GLN A 232 20.14 32.29 -19.79
C GLN A 232 19.58 30.92 -20.18
N GLN A 233 18.71 30.78 -21.19
CA GLN A 233 18.28 29.47 -21.68
C GLN A 233 18.97 29.15 -23.03
N GLY A 234 19.62 27.98 -23.11
CA GLY A 234 20.23 27.48 -24.35
C GLY A 234 19.16 27.12 -25.39
N CYS A 235 19.56 26.91 -26.65
CA CYS A 235 18.63 26.55 -27.73
C CYS A 235 17.86 25.26 -27.39
N GLU A 236 16.53 25.29 -27.47
CA GLU A 236 15.65 24.17 -27.14
C GLU A 236 15.86 22.93 -28.03
N ASN A 237 16.44 23.12 -29.22
CA ASN A 237 16.64 22.05 -30.20
C ASN A 237 18.02 21.37 -30.07
N CYS A 238 19.06 22.08 -29.62
CA CYS A 238 20.42 21.53 -29.53
C CYS A 238 21.10 21.68 -28.17
N GLY A 239 20.47 22.36 -27.21
CA GLY A 239 21.01 22.65 -25.87
C GLY A 239 22.17 23.65 -25.83
N ARG A 240 22.73 24.04 -26.99
CA ARG A 240 23.85 24.98 -27.08
C ARG A 240 23.35 26.43 -27.17
N ARG A 241 24.19 27.36 -26.75
CA ARG A 241 23.97 28.80 -26.96
C ARG A 241 24.51 29.16 -28.34
N HIS A 242 23.62 29.64 -29.20
CA HIS A 242 23.96 30.13 -30.53
C HIS A 242 22.99 31.27 -30.89
N SER A 243 23.43 32.15 -31.78
CA SER A 243 22.62 33.29 -32.23
C SER A 243 21.52 32.84 -33.19
N LYS A 244 20.49 33.66 -33.40
CA LYS A 244 19.37 33.37 -34.33
C LYS A 244 19.82 33.21 -35.80
N HIS A 245 21.00 33.72 -36.14
CA HIS A 245 21.60 33.66 -37.47
C HIS A 245 22.55 32.46 -37.67
N GLU A 246 22.92 31.76 -36.60
CA GLU A 246 23.76 30.57 -36.68
C GLU A 246 22.88 29.35 -36.97
N GLU A 247 23.34 28.49 -37.88
CA GLU A 247 22.61 27.28 -38.21
C GLU A 247 22.66 26.31 -37.02
N CYS A 248 21.48 26.03 -36.46
CA CYS A 248 21.36 25.16 -35.30
C CYS A 248 21.90 23.75 -35.65
N PRO A 249 22.85 23.20 -34.87
CA PRO A 249 23.41 21.87 -35.13
C PRO A 249 22.39 20.72 -35.17
N ALA A 250 21.21 20.94 -34.62
CA ALA A 250 20.12 19.98 -34.61
C ALA A 250 19.22 20.07 -35.86
N LYS A 251 19.27 21.16 -36.62
CA LYS A 251 18.47 21.35 -37.82
C LYS A 251 18.84 20.30 -38.87
N GLY A 252 17.84 19.59 -39.39
CA GLY A 252 18.02 18.51 -40.36
C GLY A 252 18.55 17.19 -39.79
N LYS A 253 18.77 17.08 -38.47
CA LYS A 253 19.19 15.81 -37.83
C LYS A 253 18.01 15.08 -37.20
N LYS A 254 18.09 13.75 -37.19
CA LYS A 254 17.13 12.85 -36.54
C LYS A 254 17.62 12.52 -35.12
N CYS A 255 16.75 12.68 -34.12
CA CYS A 255 17.07 12.39 -32.73
C CYS A 255 17.22 10.89 -32.51
N ASN A 256 18.33 10.45 -31.91
CA ASN A 256 18.57 9.03 -31.66
C ASN A 256 17.60 8.44 -30.61
N SER A 257 17.06 9.25 -29.70
CA SER A 257 16.17 8.76 -28.62
C SER A 257 14.72 8.58 -29.07
N CYS A 258 14.17 9.49 -29.88
CA CYS A 258 12.74 9.43 -30.28
C CYS A 258 12.53 9.31 -31.79
N GLN A 259 13.61 9.30 -32.58
CA GLN A 259 13.57 9.17 -34.03
C GLN A 259 12.80 10.32 -34.74
N LYS A 260 12.51 11.44 -34.08
CA LYS A 260 11.94 12.67 -34.69
C LYS A 260 13.02 13.67 -35.09
N TRP A 261 12.70 14.59 -35.99
CA TRP A 261 13.66 15.52 -36.61
C TRP A 261 13.87 16.80 -35.79
N ASN A 262 14.93 17.54 -36.15
CA ASN A 262 15.22 18.91 -35.71
C ASN A 262 15.56 19.12 -34.23
N HIS A 263 15.89 18.06 -33.49
CA HIS A 263 16.46 18.13 -32.15
C HIS A 263 17.40 16.94 -31.89
N ILE A 264 18.20 17.01 -30.82
CA ILE A 264 19.12 15.93 -30.43
C ILE A 264 18.70 15.24 -29.13
N ALA A 265 19.23 14.03 -28.90
CA ALA A 265 18.93 13.20 -27.73
C ALA A 265 19.14 13.91 -26.38
N GLN A 266 20.07 14.87 -26.31
CA GLN A 266 20.37 15.62 -25.09
C GLN A 266 19.18 16.44 -24.57
N VAL A 267 18.36 17.00 -25.48
CA VAL A 267 17.20 17.85 -25.16
C VAL A 267 15.87 17.16 -25.46
N CYS A 268 15.91 15.85 -25.75
CA CYS A 268 14.73 15.08 -26.10
C CYS A 268 13.82 14.89 -24.88
N GLY A 269 12.63 15.50 -24.90
CA GLY A 269 11.61 15.35 -23.86
C GLY A 269 10.90 13.99 -23.83
N SER A 270 11.19 13.09 -24.78
CA SER A 270 10.57 11.76 -24.86
C SER A 270 11.35 10.66 -24.12
N LYS A 271 12.35 11.00 -23.30
CA LYS A 271 13.10 9.99 -22.53
C LYS A 271 12.19 9.35 -21.47
N GLN A 272 11.76 8.12 -21.74
CA GLN A 272 11.45 7.16 -20.67
C GLN A 272 12.76 6.87 -19.90
N ARG A 273 12.71 6.90 -18.57
CA ARG A 273 13.80 6.39 -17.72
C ARG A 273 13.89 4.89 -17.98
N VAL A 274 15.06 4.44 -18.45
CA VAL A 274 15.39 3.02 -18.55
C VAL A 274 16.38 2.77 -17.42
N ASP A 275 15.95 2.08 -16.37
CA ASP A 275 16.88 1.57 -15.36
C ASP A 275 17.56 0.32 -15.91
N GLU A 276 18.85 0.29 -15.67
CA GLU A 276 19.88 -0.58 -16.22
C GLU A 276 19.80 -1.99 -15.63
N VAL A 277 19.84 -2.99 -16.50
CA VAL A 277 20.00 -4.40 -16.12
C VAL A 277 21.46 -4.61 -15.73
N VAL A 278 21.72 -4.92 -14.46
CA VAL A 278 23.03 -5.44 -14.02
C VAL A 278 22.84 -6.87 -13.55
N LEU A 279 23.52 -7.77 -14.25
CA LEU A 279 23.68 -9.18 -13.93
C LEU A 279 24.62 -9.39 -12.74
N ASP A 280 24.38 -10.50 -12.05
CA ASP A 280 24.98 -10.98 -10.81
C ASP A 280 26.51 -10.85 -10.68
N THR A 281 26.94 -10.44 -9.49
CA THR A 281 28.17 -10.98 -8.90
C THR A 281 27.92 -11.30 -7.42
N ASP A 282 28.07 -12.59 -7.10
CA ASP A 282 28.20 -13.09 -5.74
C ASP A 282 29.36 -12.41 -5.01
N SER A 283 29.10 -11.88 -3.81
CA SER A 283 30.12 -11.72 -2.77
C SER A 283 29.45 -11.53 -1.41
N ASP A 284 29.57 -12.59 -0.62
CA ASP A 284 29.63 -12.65 0.84
C ASP A 284 29.99 -11.33 1.54
N SER A 285 29.19 -10.92 2.54
CA SER A 285 29.66 -10.21 3.75
C SER A 285 28.53 -9.95 4.74
N ASP A 286 28.70 -10.54 5.93
CA ASP A 286 28.01 -10.23 7.17
C ASP A 286 27.95 -8.73 7.46
N GLN A 287 26.76 -8.20 7.78
CA GLN A 287 26.63 -7.04 8.67
C GLN A 287 25.41 -7.19 9.58
N GLU A 288 25.71 -7.42 10.86
CA GLU A 288 24.83 -7.11 11.97
C GLU A 288 24.29 -5.68 11.88
N PHE A 289 23.00 -5.51 12.14
CA PHE A 289 22.46 -4.24 12.59
C PHE A 289 21.71 -4.43 13.90
N PHE A 290 22.41 -4.07 14.97
CA PHE A 290 21.80 -3.64 16.23
C PHE A 290 20.86 -2.46 15.95
N LEU A 291 19.59 -2.60 16.32
CA LEU A 291 18.77 -1.47 16.77
C LEU A 291 18.00 -1.88 18.02
N LEU A 292 18.63 -1.55 19.15
CA LEU A 292 18.01 -1.26 20.43
C LEU A 292 16.85 -0.29 20.25
N ILE A 293 15.64 -0.67 20.68
CA ILE A 293 14.73 0.27 21.33
C ILE A 293 14.18 -0.43 22.58
N VAL A 294 14.39 0.29 23.69
CA VAL A 294 14.00 0.03 25.08
C VAL A 294 12.49 -0.16 25.22
#